data_AF-A0A0F9GR74-F1
#
_entry.id   AF-A0A0F9GR74-F1
#
_cell.length_a   1.000
_cell.length_b   1.000
_cell.length_c   1.000
_cell.angle_alpha   90.00
_cell.angle_beta   90.00
_cell.angle_gamma   90.00
#
_symmetry.space_group_name_H-M   'P 1'
#
loop_
_entity.id
_entity.type
_entity.pdbx_description
1 polymer ?
#
loop_
_entity_poly.entity_id
_entity_poly.type
_entity_poly.pdbx_seq_one_letter_code
_entity_poly.pdbx_strand_id
1 'polypeptide(L)'
;METRICGLCREEKPIEEYYRNKSRPSGRGFWCKECCKGYERLPHRKGRHAKWRGSSKGIERTRQYNQEHYAEEKPKNQTRSATKRLVKLGVIKKMPCGICGDGNSQAHHPDYTQPLEVVWLCQSHHYDVDRR
;
A
#
# COMPACT_ATOMS: atom_id res chain seq x y z
N MET A 1 29.83 7.38 21.32
CA MET A 1 28.60 7.22 20.50
C MET A 1 28.95 7.67 19.10
N GLU A 2 28.64 6.89 18.07
CA GLU A 2 28.95 7.28 16.68
C GLU A 2 27.97 8.37 16.23
N THR A 3 28.50 9.53 15.84
CA THR A 3 27.73 10.71 15.42
C THR A 3 28.00 11.04 13.96
N ARG A 4 27.07 11.78 13.35
CA ARG A 4 27.18 12.25 11.97
C ARG A 4 26.54 13.62 11.82
N ILE A 5 27.11 14.44 10.95
CA ILE A 5 26.54 15.72 10.53
C ILE A 5 25.49 15.49 9.44
N CYS A 6 24.30 16.05 9.65
CA CYS A 6 23.22 15.96 8.69
C CYS A 6 23.50 16.80 7.45
N GLY A 7 23.40 16.22 6.26
CA GLY A 7 23.62 16.97 5.01
C GLY A 7 22.55 18.02 4.67
N LEU A 8 21.49 18.15 5.46
CA LEU A 8 20.43 19.16 5.27
C LEU A 8 20.46 20.22 6.37
N CYS A 9 20.23 19.85 7.64
CA CYS A 9 20.24 20.81 8.76
C CYS A 9 21.63 21.14 9.31
N ARG A 10 22.67 20.38 8.93
CA ARG A 10 24.07 20.53 9.39
C ARG A 10 24.30 20.34 10.88
N GLU A 11 23.31 19.82 11.61
CA GLU A 11 23.47 19.43 13.01
C GLU A 11 24.20 18.09 13.14
N GLU A 12 25.04 17.97 14.17
CA GLU A 12 25.65 16.70 14.57
C GLU A 12 24.64 15.89 15.39
N LYS A 13 24.32 14.67 14.93
CA LYS A 13 23.34 13.79 15.57
C LYS A 13 23.87 12.35 15.67
N PRO A 14 23.40 11.55 16.64
CA PRO A 14 23.73 10.13 16.71
C PRO A 14 23.35 9.38 15.44
N ILE A 15 24.09 8.32 15.09
CA ILE A 15 23.84 7.52 13.88
C ILE A 15 22.45 6.86 13.86
N GLU A 16 21.86 6.64 15.03
CA GLU A 16 20.50 6.14 15.23
C GLU A 16 19.45 7.12 14.70
N GLU A 17 19.76 8.42 14.63
CA GLU A 17 18.90 9.45 14.05
C GLU A 17 18.91 9.45 12.52
N TYR A 18 19.56 8.47 11.89
CA TYR A 18 19.59 8.30 10.44
C TYR A 18 18.91 6.98 10.04
N TYR A 19 18.07 7.03 9.00
CA TYR A 19 17.44 5.83 8.45
C TYR A 19 18.49 4.83 7.94
N ARG A 20 18.22 3.53 8.11
CA ARG A 20 19.05 2.47 7.56
C ARG A 20 19.01 2.54 6.04
N ASN A 21 20.18 2.56 5.42
CA ASN A 21 20.31 2.52 3.97
C ASN A 21 21.43 1.56 3.58
N LYS A 22 21.05 0.35 3.16
CA LYS A 22 21.98 -0.73 2.81
C LYS A 22 22.76 -0.45 1.52
N SER A 23 22.36 0.51 0.70
CA SER A 23 23.09 0.87 -0.52
C SER A 23 24.31 1.75 -0.28
N ARG A 24 24.49 2.27 0.95
CA ARG A 24 25.63 3.14 1.30
C ARG A 24 26.65 2.37 2.13
N PRO A 25 27.96 2.61 1.96
CA PRO A 25 29.01 1.96 2.75
C PRO A 25 28.79 2.06 4.26
N SER A 26 28.30 3.20 4.75
CA SER A 26 28.02 3.43 6.17
C SER A 26 26.70 2.82 6.66
N GLY A 27 25.94 2.10 5.81
CA GLY A 27 24.65 1.48 6.15
C GLY A 27 23.53 2.46 6.55
N ARG A 28 23.74 3.77 6.39
CA ARG A 28 22.90 4.85 6.96
C ARG A 28 22.71 5.99 5.96
N GLY A 29 21.57 6.66 6.08
CA GLY A 29 21.18 7.80 5.24
C GLY A 29 22.06 9.03 5.42
N PHE A 30 21.96 9.97 4.47
CA PHE A 30 22.71 11.23 4.45
C PHE A 30 22.02 12.34 5.28
N TRP A 31 20.71 12.26 5.42
CA TRP A 31 19.90 13.21 6.20
C TRP A 31 19.34 12.54 7.45
N CYS A 32 19.17 13.31 8.52
CA CYS A 32 18.55 12.80 9.74
C CYS A 32 17.07 12.48 9.48
N LYS A 33 16.48 11.65 10.34
CA LYS A 33 15.09 11.18 10.24
C LYS A 33 14.11 12.35 10.14
N GLU A 34 14.36 13.41 10.89
CA GLU A 34 13.53 14.62 10.89
C GLU A 34 13.59 15.35 9.54
N CYS A 35 14.79 15.65 9.03
CA CYS A 35 14.98 16.26 7.73
C CYS A 35 14.36 15.43 6.59
N CYS A 36 14.52 14.11 6.64
CA CYS A 36 13.83 13.20 5.72
C CYS A 36 12.31 13.35 5.81
N LYS A 37 11.72 13.25 7.01
CA LYS A 37 10.27 13.42 7.22
C LYS A 37 9.78 14.79 6.74
N GLY A 38 10.53 15.85 7.00
CA GLY A 38 10.25 17.21 6.53
C GLY A 38 10.22 17.27 4.99
N TYR A 39 11.24 16.70 4.34
CA TYR A 39 11.32 16.62 2.89
C TYR A 39 10.15 15.83 2.27
N GLU A 40 9.73 14.73 2.90
CA GLU A 40 8.60 13.94 2.42
C GLU A 40 7.26 14.67 2.48
N ARG A 41 7.12 15.61 3.41
CA ARG A 41 5.89 16.41 3.58
C ARG A 41 5.79 17.55 2.56
N LEU A 42 6.87 17.88 1.84
CA LEU A 42 6.88 19.01 0.91
C LEU A 42 5.81 18.85 -0.19
N PRO A 43 5.02 19.90 -0.48
CA PRO A 43 3.90 19.83 -1.41
C PRO A 43 4.29 19.33 -2.80
N HIS A 44 5.47 19.72 -3.29
CA HIS A 44 5.96 19.31 -4.61
C HIS A 44 6.21 17.79 -4.70
N ARG A 45 6.47 17.09 -3.58
CA ARG A 45 6.65 15.62 -3.59
C ARG A 45 5.30 14.90 -3.60
N LYS A 46 4.33 15.38 -2.83
CA LYS A 46 2.96 14.83 -2.79
C LYS A 46 2.18 15.11 -4.08
N GLY A 47 2.40 16.27 -4.70
CA GLY A 47 1.69 16.72 -5.89
C GLY A 47 2.19 16.15 -7.23
N ARG A 48 3.42 15.60 -7.30
CA ARG A 48 3.96 15.10 -8.58
C ARG A 48 3.11 13.99 -9.20
N HIS A 49 2.62 13.05 -8.39
CA HIS A 49 1.71 12.00 -8.88
C HIS A 49 0.35 12.56 -9.30
N ALA A 50 -0.18 13.56 -8.58
CA ALA A 50 -1.44 14.20 -8.94
C ALA A 50 -1.33 14.98 -10.26
N LYS A 51 -0.27 15.78 -10.42
CA LYS A 51 0.02 16.52 -11.66
C LYS A 51 0.17 15.59 -12.85
N TRP A 52 0.92 14.49 -12.70
CA TRP A 52 1.08 13.51 -13.77
C TRP A 52 -0.25 12.81 -14.11
N ARG A 53 -1.02 12.37 -13.11
CA ARG A 53 -2.34 11.73 -13.32
C ARG A 53 -3.35 12.65 -14.04
N GLY A 54 -3.30 13.95 -13.76
CA GLY A 54 -4.16 14.95 -14.41
C GLY A 54 -3.65 15.47 -15.76
N SER A 55 -2.43 15.09 -16.17
CA SER A 55 -1.91 15.43 -17.49
C SER A 55 -2.61 14.61 -18.59
N SER A 56 -2.66 15.12 -19.82
CA SER A 56 -3.27 14.40 -20.95
C SER A 56 -2.68 13.00 -21.13
N LYS A 57 -1.34 12.87 -21.02
CA LYS A 57 -0.64 11.58 -21.07
C LYS A 57 -1.04 10.63 -19.94
N GLY A 58 -1.28 11.17 -18.73
CA GLY A 58 -1.70 10.37 -17.58
C GLY A 58 -3.14 9.88 -17.68
N ILE A 59 -4.02 10.74 -18.19
CA ILE A 59 -5.42 10.41 -18.47
C ILE A 59 -5.51 9.34 -19.56
N GLU A 60 -4.78 9.53 -20.67
CA GLU A 60 -4.74 8.57 -21.78
C GLU A 60 -4.23 7.20 -21.34
N ARG A 61 -3.11 7.14 -20.61
CA ARG A 61 -2.59 5.88 -20.07
C ARG A 61 -3.60 5.16 -19.19
N THR A 62 -4.33 5.91 -18.36
CA THR A 62 -5.36 5.35 -17.48
C THR A 62 -6.54 4.81 -18.30
N ARG A 63 -6.95 5.54 -19.33
CA ARG A 63 -8.02 5.12 -20.25
C ARG A 63 -7.64 3.82 -20.98
N GLN A 64 -6.43 3.74 -21.51
CA GLN A 64 -5.93 2.55 -22.20
C GLN A 64 -5.93 1.33 -21.27
N TYR A 65 -5.32 1.45 -20.08
CA TYR A 65 -5.31 0.38 -19.08
C TYR A 65 -6.72 -0.08 -18.71
N ASN A 66 -7.63 0.87 -18.49
CA ASN A 66 -9.02 0.54 -18.20
C ASN A 66 -9.66 -0.19 -19.39
N GLN A 67 -9.47 0.25 -20.62
CA GLN A 67 -10.04 -0.40 -21.80
C GLN A 67 -9.57 -1.85 -21.95
N GLU A 68 -8.29 -2.12 -21.68
CA GLU A 68 -7.69 -3.45 -21.77
C GLU A 68 -8.21 -4.40 -20.67
N HIS A 69 -8.37 -3.90 -19.44
CA HIS A 69 -8.69 -4.76 -18.29
C HIS A 69 -10.13 -4.64 -17.76
N TYR A 70 -10.98 -3.78 -18.34
CA TYR A 70 -12.31 -3.49 -17.81
C TYR A 70 -13.17 -4.74 -17.67
N ALA A 71 -13.20 -5.60 -18.70
CA ALA A 71 -14.05 -6.79 -18.73
C ALA A 71 -13.70 -7.77 -17.60
N GLU A 72 -12.43 -7.91 -17.26
CA GLU A 72 -11.94 -8.82 -16.22
C GLU A 72 -12.03 -8.21 -14.81
N GLU A 73 -11.71 -6.91 -14.67
CA GLU A 73 -11.65 -6.25 -13.38
C GLU A 73 -13.02 -5.77 -12.89
N LYS A 74 -13.96 -5.44 -13.79
CA LYS A 74 -15.29 -4.97 -13.40
C LYS A 74 -16.06 -6.01 -12.57
N PRO A 75 -16.18 -7.30 -12.97
CA PRO A 75 -16.86 -8.31 -12.15
C PRO A 75 -16.19 -8.48 -10.79
N LYS A 76 -14.85 -8.54 -10.73
CA LYS A 76 -14.12 -8.65 -9.46
C LYS A 76 -14.42 -7.47 -8.53
N ASN A 77 -14.45 -6.26 -9.07
CA ASN A 77 -14.77 -5.05 -8.30
C ASN A 77 -16.23 -5.02 -7.82
N GLN A 78 -17.17 -5.53 -8.61
CA GLN A 78 -18.56 -5.71 -8.20
C GLN A 78 -18.67 -6.71 -7.05
N THR A 79 -18.01 -7.86 -7.15
CA THR A 79 -17.96 -8.89 -6.11
C THR A 79 -17.38 -8.37 -4.79
N ARG A 80 -16.24 -7.65 -4.85
CA ARG A 80 -15.65 -7.00 -3.67
C ARG A 80 -16.60 -5.97 -3.06
N SER A 81 -17.27 -5.17 -3.88
CA SER A 81 -18.20 -4.13 -3.42
C SER A 81 -19.45 -4.74 -2.78
N ALA A 82 -20.01 -5.80 -3.36
CA ALA A 82 -21.13 -6.55 -2.81
C ALA A 82 -20.77 -7.15 -1.44
N THR A 83 -19.61 -7.81 -1.34
CA THR A 83 -19.12 -8.39 -0.07
C THR A 83 -19.00 -7.31 1.01
N LYS A 84 -18.36 -6.18 0.71
CA LYS A 84 -18.23 -5.06 1.66
C LYS A 84 -19.57 -4.56 2.14
N ARG A 85 -20.56 -4.44 1.24
CA ARG A 85 -21.92 -4.04 1.58
C ARG A 85 -22.58 -5.07 2.50
N LEU A 86 -22.49 -6.36 2.19
CA LEU A 86 -23.11 -7.42 2.97
C LEU A 86 -22.51 -7.57 4.37
N VAL A 87 -21.20 -7.37 4.51
CA VAL A 87 -20.53 -7.30 5.81
C VAL A 87 -21.01 -6.10 6.60
N LYS A 88 -21.13 -4.92 5.96
CA LYS A 88 -21.66 -3.71 6.61
C LYS A 88 -23.11 -3.88 7.06
N LEU A 89 -23.92 -4.59 6.28
CA LEU A 89 -25.32 -4.90 6.61
C LEU A 89 -25.46 -6.02 7.66
N GLY A 90 -24.36 -6.68 8.05
CA GLY A 90 -24.38 -7.80 8.99
C GLY A 90 -24.88 -9.12 8.41
N VAL A 91 -25.13 -9.19 7.10
CA VAL A 91 -25.55 -10.42 6.40
C VAL A 91 -24.42 -11.44 6.38
N ILE A 92 -23.19 -10.99 6.12
CA ILE A 92 -21.98 -11.81 6.24
C ILE A 92 -21.23 -11.36 7.49
N LYS A 93 -20.98 -12.28 8.41
CA LYS A 93 -20.17 -12.00 9.59
C LYS A 93 -18.69 -11.99 9.22
N LYS A 94 -17.98 -10.91 9.56
CA LYS A 94 -16.52 -10.89 9.50
C LYS A 94 -15.92 -11.88 10.50
N MET A 95 -15.06 -12.76 10.02
CA MET A 95 -14.34 -13.74 10.85
C MET A 95 -12.86 -13.40 10.92
N PRO A 96 -12.12 -13.84 11.96
CA PRO A 96 -10.66 -13.75 11.98
C PRO A 96 -10.03 -14.56 10.84
N CYS A 97 -8.72 -14.40 10.65
CA CYS A 97 -7.99 -15.17 9.67
C CYS A 97 -8.15 -16.68 9.91
N GLY A 98 -8.57 -17.43 8.89
CA GLY A 98 -8.74 -18.88 8.98
C GLY A 98 -7.44 -19.67 9.16
N ILE A 99 -6.28 -19.03 8.98
CA ILE A 99 -4.95 -19.67 9.15
C ILE A 99 -4.35 -19.36 10.52
N CYS A 100 -4.30 -18.09 10.93
CA CYS A 100 -3.62 -17.68 12.17
C CYS A 100 -4.52 -17.03 13.24
N GLY A 101 -5.81 -16.82 12.96
CA GLY A 101 -6.74 -16.21 13.92
C GLY A 101 -6.63 -14.68 14.07
N ASP A 102 -5.79 -14.00 13.29
CA ASP A 102 -5.70 -12.52 13.34
C ASP A 102 -7.05 -11.87 12.99
N GLY A 103 -7.54 -10.98 13.87
CA GLY A 103 -8.78 -10.23 13.68
C GLY A 103 -8.72 -9.18 12.57
N ASN A 104 -7.51 -8.79 12.13
CA ASN A 104 -7.30 -7.90 10.99
C ASN A 104 -7.36 -8.64 9.64
N SER A 105 -8.40 -9.44 9.48
CA SER A 105 -8.68 -10.20 8.25
C SER A 105 -9.36 -9.35 7.18
N GLN A 106 -9.20 -9.79 5.94
CA GLN A 106 -9.83 -9.29 4.73
C GLN A 106 -10.55 -10.46 4.05
N ALA A 107 -11.62 -10.15 3.33
CA ALA A 107 -12.35 -11.15 2.56
C ALA A 107 -11.56 -11.46 1.28
N HIS A 108 -11.12 -12.70 1.15
CA HIS A 108 -10.52 -13.25 -0.06
C HIS A 108 -11.60 -14.04 -0.81
N HIS A 109 -11.63 -13.87 -2.13
CA HIS A 109 -12.54 -14.55 -3.05
C HIS A 109 -11.75 -15.63 -3.80
N PRO A 110 -11.86 -16.93 -3.44
CA PRO A 110 -11.27 -18.01 -4.21
C PRO A 110 -11.85 -18.05 -5.63
N ASP A 111 -13.14 -17.73 -5.74
CA ASP A 111 -13.87 -17.59 -6.98
C ASP A 111 -14.62 -16.24 -6.99
N TYR A 112 -14.21 -15.33 -7.87
CA TYR A 112 -14.81 -14.01 -7.99
C TYR A 112 -16.21 -14.02 -8.62
N THR A 113 -16.67 -15.16 -9.14
CA THR A 113 -18.06 -15.33 -9.62
C THR A 113 -19.05 -15.57 -8.48
N GLN A 114 -18.55 -15.86 -7.27
CA GLN A 114 -19.36 -16.22 -6.10
C GLN A 114 -19.15 -15.23 -4.94
N PRO A 115 -19.86 -14.10 -4.93
CA PRO A 115 -19.58 -12.99 -4.00
C PRO A 115 -19.87 -13.29 -2.52
N LEU A 116 -20.65 -14.33 -2.24
CA LEU A 116 -20.95 -14.77 -0.88
C LEU A 116 -19.91 -15.77 -0.34
N GLU A 117 -19.13 -16.38 -1.23
CA GLU A 117 -18.13 -17.38 -0.87
C GLU A 117 -16.80 -16.68 -0.64
N VAL A 118 -16.58 -16.28 0.62
CA VAL A 118 -15.36 -15.61 1.06
C VAL A 118 -14.67 -16.38 2.15
N VAL A 119 -13.35 -16.43 2.05
CA VAL A 119 -12.49 -16.88 3.15
C VAL A 119 -11.85 -15.65 3.80
N TRP A 120 -11.70 -15.68 5.11
CA TRP A 120 -11.14 -14.57 5.86
C TRP A 120 -9.65 -14.80 6.07
N LEU A 121 -8.81 -13.91 5.54
CA LEU A 121 -7.35 -14.01 5.61
C LEU A 121 -6.74 -12.69 6.06
N CYS A 122 -5.73 -12.71 6.93
CA CYS A 122 -4.93 -11.52 7.21
C CYS A 122 -4.06 -11.17 5.98
N GLN A 123 -3.47 -9.98 5.97
CA GLN A 123 -2.74 -9.48 4.81
C GLN A 123 -1.60 -10.41 4.34
N SER A 124 -0.86 -11.05 5.26
CA SER A 124 0.22 -11.97 4.90
C SER A 124 -0.32 -13.21 4.19
N HIS A 125 -1.31 -13.87 4.78
CA HIS A 125 -1.89 -15.09 4.22
C HIS A 125 -2.71 -14.81 2.94
N HIS A 126 -3.33 -13.65 2.82
CA HIS A 126 -4.01 -13.23 1.58
C HIS A 126 -3.00 -13.13 0.42
N TYR A 127 -1.82 -12.56 0.70
CA TYR A 127 -0.75 -12.48 -0.28
C TYR A 127 -0.15 -13.85 -0.63
N ASP A 128 0.00 -14.74 0.35
CA ASP A 128 0.50 -16.11 0.11
C ASP A 128 -0.43 -16.92 -0.80
N VAL A 129 -1.74 -16.71 -0.68
CA VAL A 129 -2.75 -17.38 -1.53
C VAL A 129 -2.78 -16.77 -2.94
N ASP A 130 -2.73 -15.45 -3.08
CA ASP A 130 -2.80 -14.77 -4.40
C ASP A 130 -1.56 -15.00 -5.30
N ARG A 131 -0.45 -15.50 -4.75
CA ARG A 131 0.81 -15.73 -5.49
C ARG A 131 0.97 -17.13 -6.09
N ARG A 132 0.09 -18.05 -5.75
CA ARG A 132 0.11 -19.43 -6.26
C ARG A 132 -0.76 -19.54 -7.50
#